data_AF-A0A1M7LL19-F1
#
_entry.id   AF-A0A1M7LL19-F1
#
_cell.length_a   1.000
_cell.length_b   1.000
_cell.length_c   1.000
_cell.angle_alpha   90.00
_cell.angle_beta   90.00
_cell.angle_gamma   90.00
#
_symmetry.space_group_name_H-M   'P 1'
#
loop_
_entity.id
_entity.type
_entity.pdbx_description
1 polymer ?
#
loop_
_entity_poly.entity_id
_entity_poly.type
_entity_poly.pdbx_seq_one_letter_code
_entity_poly.pdbx_strand_id
1 'polypeptide(L)'
;MHHYQIRPFSSHVLRTPLLPLSFYTKIMEKEAVISVFEQLQDSLVHEALQLASPELILLVEKYWENPQSLSNKKTTALAYSVLKYCARMASRCTPFGLFAGCTVGEKGQTTNIVMDHKELFQRHTQLDMQFWIALLQELVKQEEVRNTLSYKPNTSLYEVGSFYRYVEYRYQGTKRQHSIAALRKTDLLTLVYQKSRQGITIEALIELLADDASERDDAKDFVNQLIDFQFLVSDLDGALTTKNEWDRINAILARVPNFEKETTFFQRLKRQIESLDFGLVPKPTAYTAIKNVLTEARVTFDKKYLFQTDLTTAASVNTLHPKLHRQTLEALTFLNGIQKNTKDIH
;
A
#
# COMPACT_ATOMS: atom_id res chain seq x y z
N MET A 1 -18.58 31.36 15.46
CA MET A 1 -18.39 30.31 14.44
C MET A 1 -17.13 30.63 13.68
N HIS A 2 -16.13 29.76 13.69
CA HIS A 2 -14.97 29.96 12.82
C HIS A 2 -15.43 29.86 11.37
N HIS A 3 -15.32 30.96 10.62
CA HIS A 3 -15.54 30.97 9.18
C HIS A 3 -14.37 30.25 8.51
N TYR A 4 -14.47 28.93 8.38
CA TYR A 4 -13.51 28.18 7.58
C TYR A 4 -13.64 28.63 6.13
N GLN A 5 -12.58 29.27 5.61
CA GLN A 5 -12.55 29.67 4.22
C GLN A 5 -12.10 28.49 3.36
N ILE A 6 -13.03 27.86 2.66
CA ILE A 6 -12.72 26.81 1.68
C ILE A 6 -12.07 27.47 0.47
N ARG A 7 -10.83 27.09 0.15
CA ARG A 7 -10.11 27.54 -1.04
C ARG A 7 -9.83 26.35 -1.95
N PRO A 8 -10.25 26.37 -3.23
CA PRO A 8 -9.94 25.29 -4.16
C PRO A 8 -8.45 25.34 -4.52
N PHE A 9 -7.85 24.17 -4.72
CA PHE A 9 -6.53 24.06 -5.34
C PHE A 9 -6.52 24.69 -6.75
N SER A 10 -5.33 25.04 -7.23
CA SER A 10 -5.13 25.46 -8.62
C SER A 10 -5.32 24.31 -9.62
N SER A 11 -5.16 23.08 -9.15
CA SER A 11 -5.25 21.84 -9.91
C SER A 11 -6.42 20.96 -9.46
N HIS A 12 -6.71 19.94 -10.27
CA HIS A 12 -7.66 18.88 -9.96
C HIS A 12 -7.07 17.51 -10.29
N VAL A 13 -7.58 16.47 -9.64
CA VAL A 13 -7.25 15.08 -9.99
C VAL A 13 -8.32 14.57 -10.94
N LEU A 14 -7.92 14.23 -12.15
CA LEU A 14 -8.76 13.51 -13.11
C LEU A 14 -8.54 12.01 -12.90
N ARG A 15 -9.63 11.26 -12.68
CA ARG A 15 -9.60 9.81 -12.60
C ARG A 15 -10.25 9.23 -13.84
N THR A 16 -9.56 8.33 -14.55
CA THR A 16 -10.05 7.75 -15.80
C THR A 16 -9.92 6.23 -15.81
N PRO A 17 -10.89 5.51 -16.39
CA PRO A 17 -10.72 4.10 -16.70
C PRO A 17 -9.56 3.91 -17.71
N LEU A 18 -8.94 2.73 -17.69
CA LEU A 18 -7.85 2.35 -18.60
C LEU A 18 -8.33 2.26 -20.06
N LEU A 19 -9.55 1.77 -20.25
CA LEU A 19 -10.13 1.51 -21.56
C LEU A 19 -11.28 2.49 -21.81
N PRO A 20 -11.53 2.88 -23.08
CA PRO A 20 -12.68 3.70 -23.42
C PRO A 20 -13.98 2.89 -23.26
N LEU A 21 -15.10 3.55 -23.01
CA LEU A 21 -16.41 2.89 -22.94
C LEU A 21 -16.75 2.10 -24.21
N SER A 22 -16.27 2.57 -25.37
CA SER A 22 -16.44 1.89 -26.66
C SER A 22 -15.80 0.50 -26.73
N PHE A 23 -14.79 0.22 -25.90
CA PHE A 23 -14.27 -1.14 -25.73
C PHE A 23 -15.34 -2.09 -25.20
N TYR A 24 -16.08 -1.65 -24.17
CA TYR A 24 -17.13 -2.47 -23.56
C TYR A 24 -18.36 -2.61 -24.46
N THR A 25 -18.78 -1.55 -25.14
CA THR A 25 -19.95 -1.63 -26.03
C THR A 25 -19.73 -2.62 -27.18
N LYS A 26 -18.51 -2.71 -27.73
CA LYS A 26 -18.15 -3.71 -28.75
C LYS A 26 -18.25 -5.15 -28.24
N ILE A 27 -17.97 -5.41 -26.97
CA ILE A 27 -18.16 -6.74 -26.37
C ILE A 27 -19.66 -7.07 -26.31
N MET A 28 -20.50 -6.08 -25.99
CA MET A 28 -21.95 -6.25 -25.87
C MET A 28 -22.66 -6.49 -27.21
N GLU A 29 -22.00 -6.20 -28.34
CA GLU A 29 -22.50 -6.52 -29.68
C GLU A 29 -22.40 -8.02 -30.01
N LYS A 30 -21.64 -8.80 -29.24
CA LYS A 30 -21.51 -10.25 -29.43
C LYS A 30 -22.67 -11.00 -28.80
N GLU A 31 -23.21 -11.98 -29.52
CA GLU A 31 -24.34 -12.81 -29.02
C GLU A 31 -23.94 -13.72 -27.85
N ALA A 32 -22.77 -14.36 -27.93
CA ALA A 32 -22.30 -15.30 -26.92
C ALA A 32 -21.37 -14.61 -25.91
N VAL A 33 -21.76 -14.59 -24.64
CA VAL A 33 -20.95 -14.01 -23.54
C VAL A 33 -19.54 -14.61 -23.44
N ILE A 34 -19.37 -15.88 -23.85
CA ILE A 34 -18.08 -16.59 -23.84
C ILE A 34 -17.03 -15.90 -24.73
N SER A 35 -17.45 -15.19 -25.79
CA SER A 35 -16.55 -14.42 -26.66
C SER A 35 -15.74 -13.35 -25.91
N VAL A 36 -16.15 -12.96 -24.70
CA VAL A 36 -15.39 -12.03 -23.85
C VAL A 36 -13.97 -12.52 -23.53
N PHE A 37 -13.71 -13.84 -23.58
CA PHE A 37 -12.36 -14.36 -23.42
C PHE A 37 -11.39 -13.88 -24.50
N GLU A 38 -11.88 -13.52 -25.70
CA GLU A 38 -11.04 -12.94 -26.77
C GLU A 38 -10.35 -11.64 -26.32
N GLN A 39 -10.96 -10.90 -25.38
CA GLN A 39 -10.37 -9.66 -24.86
C GLN A 39 -9.09 -9.91 -24.07
N LEU A 40 -8.88 -11.13 -23.57
CA LEU A 40 -7.66 -11.53 -22.86
C LEU A 40 -6.50 -11.87 -23.81
N GLN A 41 -6.71 -11.77 -25.13
CA GLN A 41 -5.62 -11.77 -26.12
C GLN A 41 -4.90 -10.42 -26.16
N ASP A 42 -5.54 -9.35 -25.71
CA ASP A 42 -4.86 -8.06 -25.46
C ASP A 42 -4.02 -8.21 -24.19
N SER A 43 -2.70 -8.04 -24.34
CA SER A 43 -1.74 -8.26 -23.26
C SER A 43 -1.92 -7.32 -22.08
N LEU A 44 -2.44 -6.11 -22.30
CA LEU A 44 -2.72 -5.13 -21.27
C LEU A 44 -4.00 -5.49 -20.50
N VAL A 45 -5.04 -5.97 -21.19
CA VAL A 45 -6.26 -6.48 -20.53
C VAL A 45 -5.95 -7.72 -19.70
N HIS A 46 -5.15 -8.64 -20.26
CA HIS A 46 -4.68 -9.83 -19.56
C HIS A 46 -3.87 -9.46 -18.31
N GLU A 47 -2.87 -8.59 -18.45
CA GLU A 47 -2.01 -8.14 -17.34
C GLU A 47 -2.82 -7.48 -16.23
N ALA A 48 -3.72 -6.55 -16.59
CA ALA A 48 -4.57 -5.87 -15.62
C ALA A 48 -5.44 -6.86 -14.84
N LEU A 49 -5.98 -7.87 -15.52
CA LEU A 49 -6.80 -8.90 -14.87
C LEU A 49 -5.96 -9.89 -14.05
N GLN A 50 -4.77 -10.25 -14.52
CA GLN A 50 -3.82 -11.12 -13.83
C GLN A 50 -3.39 -10.54 -12.48
N LEU A 51 -3.12 -9.23 -12.43
CA LEU A 51 -2.80 -8.53 -11.17
C LEU A 51 -4.00 -8.48 -10.22
N ALA A 52 -5.20 -8.27 -10.73
CA ALA A 52 -6.40 -8.17 -9.90
C ALA A 52 -6.94 -9.54 -9.41
N SER A 53 -6.85 -10.57 -10.25
CA SER A 53 -7.49 -11.86 -10.04
C SER A 53 -6.76 -13.00 -10.76
N PRO A 54 -5.56 -13.40 -10.30
CA PRO A 54 -4.76 -14.45 -10.97
C PRO A 54 -5.51 -15.80 -11.06
N GLU A 55 -6.32 -16.13 -10.06
CA GLU A 55 -7.17 -17.34 -10.07
C GLU A 55 -8.18 -17.34 -11.23
N LEU A 56 -8.67 -16.15 -11.64
CA LEU A 56 -9.62 -16.05 -12.73
C LEU A 56 -8.94 -16.33 -14.07
N ILE A 57 -7.74 -15.80 -14.27
CA ILE A 57 -6.92 -16.08 -15.46
C ILE A 57 -6.62 -17.58 -15.54
N LEU A 58 -6.18 -18.21 -14.45
CA LEU A 58 -5.92 -19.66 -14.42
C LEU A 58 -7.15 -20.49 -14.83
N LEU A 59 -8.36 -20.06 -14.44
CA LEU A 59 -9.60 -20.73 -14.84
C LEU A 59 -9.91 -20.54 -16.33
N VAL A 60 -9.59 -19.38 -16.90
CA VAL A 60 -9.73 -19.13 -18.35
C VAL A 60 -8.70 -19.93 -19.13
N GLU A 61 -7.44 -19.97 -18.70
CA GLU A 61 -6.38 -20.79 -19.30
C GLU A 61 -6.77 -22.26 -19.32
N LYS A 62 -7.26 -22.80 -18.19
CA LYS A 62 -7.78 -24.17 -18.11
C LYS A 62 -8.93 -24.42 -19.08
N TYR A 63 -9.81 -23.43 -19.28
CA TYR A 63 -10.89 -23.53 -20.27
C TYR A 63 -10.34 -23.54 -21.71
N TRP A 64 -9.33 -22.74 -22.03
CA TRP A 64 -8.68 -22.75 -23.35
C TRP A 64 -7.96 -24.06 -23.63
N GLU A 65 -7.27 -24.65 -22.64
CA GLU A 65 -6.61 -25.95 -22.77
C GLU A 65 -7.62 -27.07 -23.02
N ASN A 66 -8.73 -27.06 -22.28
CA ASN A 66 -9.79 -28.05 -22.43
C ASN A 66 -11.17 -27.42 -22.14
N PRO A 67 -11.96 -27.09 -23.18
CA PRO A 67 -13.28 -26.51 -23.01
C PRO A 67 -14.28 -27.38 -22.24
N GLN A 68 -14.05 -28.69 -22.18
CA GLN A 68 -14.89 -29.64 -21.41
C GLN A 68 -14.47 -29.75 -19.93
N SER A 69 -13.38 -29.10 -19.53
CA SER A 69 -12.89 -29.10 -18.15
C SER A 69 -13.83 -28.39 -17.15
N LEU A 70 -14.77 -27.59 -17.67
CA LEU A 70 -15.81 -26.88 -16.92
C LEU A 70 -17.19 -27.21 -17.50
N SER A 71 -18.19 -27.30 -16.63
CA SER A 71 -19.58 -27.43 -17.09
C SER A 71 -20.06 -26.12 -17.73
N ASN A 72 -21.02 -26.19 -18.65
CA ASN A 72 -21.58 -25.01 -19.33
C ASN A 72 -21.98 -23.89 -18.34
N LYS A 73 -22.61 -24.25 -17.21
CA LYS A 73 -22.98 -23.29 -16.15
C LYS A 73 -21.75 -22.58 -15.56
N LYS A 74 -20.66 -23.31 -15.30
CA LYS A 74 -19.41 -22.75 -14.77
C LYS A 74 -18.70 -21.88 -15.81
N THR A 75 -18.67 -22.32 -17.07
CA THR A 75 -18.09 -21.55 -18.19
C THR A 75 -18.82 -20.22 -18.37
N THR A 76 -20.15 -20.23 -18.37
CA THR A 76 -20.95 -18.99 -18.45
C THR A 76 -20.69 -18.07 -17.25
N ALA A 77 -20.60 -18.61 -16.03
CA ALA A 77 -20.28 -17.81 -14.84
C ALA A 77 -18.86 -17.21 -14.89
N LEU A 78 -17.89 -17.96 -15.43
CA LEU A 78 -16.53 -17.50 -15.67
C LEU A 78 -16.53 -16.34 -16.68
N ALA A 79 -17.24 -16.49 -17.81
CA ALA A 79 -17.39 -15.44 -18.82
C ALA A 79 -18.03 -14.17 -18.23
N TYR A 80 -19.10 -14.27 -17.44
CA TYR A 80 -19.67 -13.11 -16.75
C TYR A 80 -18.71 -12.44 -15.78
N SER A 81 -17.81 -13.20 -15.14
CA SER A 81 -16.80 -12.63 -14.25
C SER A 81 -15.77 -11.81 -15.03
N VAL A 82 -15.28 -12.33 -16.16
CA VAL A 82 -14.39 -11.58 -17.07
C VAL A 82 -15.11 -10.35 -17.64
N LEU A 83 -16.38 -10.47 -18.03
CA LEU A 83 -17.19 -9.35 -18.51
C LEU A 83 -17.32 -8.22 -17.49
N LYS A 84 -17.51 -8.55 -16.20
CA LYS A 84 -17.55 -7.56 -15.12
C LYS A 84 -16.22 -6.80 -14.98
N TYR A 85 -15.09 -7.48 -15.15
CA TYR A 85 -13.78 -6.83 -15.15
C TYR A 85 -13.57 -5.94 -16.39
N CYS A 86 -14.00 -6.39 -17.58
CA CYS A 86 -14.00 -5.57 -18.79
C CYS A 86 -14.85 -4.30 -18.62
N ALA A 87 -16.05 -4.44 -18.05
CA ALA A 87 -16.92 -3.31 -17.73
C ALA A 87 -16.22 -2.34 -16.76
N ARG A 88 -15.57 -2.86 -15.71
CA ARG A 88 -14.84 -2.06 -14.74
C ARG A 88 -13.71 -1.26 -15.40
N MET A 89 -12.91 -1.90 -16.24
CA MET A 89 -11.80 -1.29 -16.98
C MET A 89 -12.23 -0.21 -17.97
N ALA A 90 -13.50 -0.21 -18.39
CA ALA A 90 -14.03 0.70 -19.40
C ALA A 90 -14.94 1.81 -18.86
N SER A 91 -15.53 1.63 -17.68
CA SER A 91 -16.60 2.51 -17.17
C SER A 91 -16.36 3.06 -15.77
N ARG A 92 -15.51 2.44 -14.95
CA ARG A 92 -15.35 2.83 -13.54
C ARG A 92 -14.03 3.55 -13.32
N CYS A 93 -14.11 4.84 -13.04
CA CYS A 93 -12.95 5.70 -12.75
C CYS A 93 -12.39 5.58 -11.32
N THR A 94 -12.75 4.54 -10.54
CA THR A 94 -12.15 4.33 -9.20
C THR A 94 -10.78 3.67 -9.36
N PRO A 95 -9.66 4.33 -9.01
CA PRO A 95 -8.32 3.76 -9.17
C PRO A 95 -8.21 2.41 -8.45
N PHE A 96 -7.71 1.41 -9.17
CA PHE A 96 -7.52 0.05 -8.65
C PHE A 96 -6.67 -0.74 -9.63
N GLY A 97 -5.46 -1.13 -9.21
CA GLY A 97 -4.54 -1.84 -10.09
C GLY A 97 -4.29 -1.02 -11.36
N LEU A 98 -4.37 -1.71 -12.50
CA LEU A 98 -4.30 -1.09 -13.81
C LEU A 98 -5.65 -0.68 -14.40
N PHE A 99 -6.78 -0.90 -13.71
CA PHE A 99 -8.11 -0.69 -14.33
C PHE A 99 -8.49 0.77 -14.50
N ALA A 100 -7.97 1.64 -13.64
CA ALA A 100 -8.19 3.07 -13.69
C ALA A 100 -7.03 3.76 -13.00
N GLY A 101 -6.69 4.96 -13.47
CA GLY A 101 -5.58 5.73 -12.96
C GLY A 101 -5.93 7.20 -12.76
N CYS A 102 -4.94 7.93 -12.27
CA CYS A 102 -5.05 9.35 -11.97
C CYS A 102 -4.08 10.15 -12.83
N THR A 103 -4.50 11.35 -13.22
CA THR A 103 -3.64 12.39 -13.77
C THR A 103 -4.04 13.74 -13.20
N VAL A 104 -3.10 14.68 -13.13
CA VAL A 104 -3.36 16.02 -12.60
C VAL A 104 -3.69 16.95 -13.75
N GLY A 105 -4.71 17.78 -13.56
CA GLY A 105 -5.10 18.83 -14.49
C GLY A 105 -5.07 20.18 -13.84
N GLU A 106 -5.25 21.20 -14.68
CA GLU A 106 -5.11 22.60 -14.29
C GLU A 106 -6.33 23.43 -14.72
N LYS A 107 -6.37 24.67 -14.27
CA LYS A 107 -7.35 25.64 -14.75
C LYS A 107 -6.95 26.13 -16.14
N GLY A 108 -7.89 26.11 -17.08
CA GLY A 108 -7.70 26.66 -18.42
C GLY A 108 -8.78 27.65 -18.81
N GLN A 109 -8.61 28.36 -19.92
CA GLN A 109 -9.65 29.26 -20.44
C GLN A 109 -10.90 28.50 -20.92
N THR A 110 -10.79 27.22 -21.22
CA THR A 110 -11.87 26.33 -21.65
C THR A 110 -11.79 25.00 -20.91
N THR A 111 -12.89 24.27 -20.85
CA THR A 111 -12.86 22.86 -20.42
C THR A 111 -12.47 22.00 -21.61
N ASN A 112 -11.30 21.37 -21.54
CA ASN A 112 -10.81 20.45 -22.56
C ASN A 112 -9.99 19.33 -21.90
N ILE A 113 -10.36 18.09 -22.17
CA ILE A 113 -9.69 16.90 -21.63
C ILE A 113 -9.44 15.96 -22.81
N VAL A 114 -8.17 15.72 -23.09
CA VAL A 114 -7.67 14.80 -24.11
C VAL A 114 -6.63 13.92 -23.45
N MET A 115 -6.96 12.63 -23.31
CA MET A 115 -6.04 11.65 -22.77
C MET A 115 -4.93 11.38 -23.77
N ASP A 116 -3.74 11.13 -23.25
CA ASP A 116 -2.60 10.73 -24.07
C ASP A 116 -2.66 9.24 -24.42
N HIS A 117 -1.74 8.84 -25.30
CA HIS A 117 -1.53 7.44 -25.63
C HIS A 117 -1.17 6.61 -24.38
N LYS A 118 -1.63 5.35 -24.31
CA LYS A 118 -1.45 4.48 -23.14
C LYS A 118 0.02 4.16 -22.85
N GLU A 119 0.88 4.28 -23.86
CA GLU A 119 2.33 4.14 -23.80
C GLU A 119 2.99 5.22 -22.93
N LEU A 120 2.31 6.35 -22.74
CA LEU A 120 2.73 7.42 -21.82
C LEU A 120 2.17 7.24 -20.42
N PHE A 121 1.31 6.25 -20.18
CA PHE A 121 0.83 5.95 -18.84
C PHE A 121 1.95 5.22 -18.09
N GLN A 122 2.01 5.47 -16.79
CA GLN A 122 3.03 4.91 -15.93
C GLN A 122 2.38 3.99 -14.90
N ARG A 123 3.01 2.84 -14.72
CA ARG A 123 2.69 1.94 -13.62
C ARG A 123 3.61 2.25 -12.45
N HIS A 124 3.08 2.17 -11.24
CA HIS A 124 3.87 2.09 -10.02
C HIS A 124 3.53 0.80 -9.29
N THR A 125 4.51 -0.06 -9.08
CA THR A 125 4.36 -1.36 -8.43
C THR A 125 5.09 -1.39 -7.10
N GLN A 126 4.39 -1.87 -6.08
CA GLN A 126 4.96 -2.13 -4.76
C GLN A 126 4.60 -3.54 -4.32
N LEU A 127 5.35 -4.05 -3.35
CA LEU A 127 4.93 -5.25 -2.64
C LEU A 127 3.66 -4.93 -1.85
N ASP A 128 2.75 -5.90 -1.78
CA ASP A 128 1.60 -5.81 -0.90
C ASP A 128 2.05 -5.49 0.52
N MET A 129 1.35 -4.56 1.17
CA MET A 129 1.77 -4.05 2.47
C MET A 129 1.81 -5.14 3.54
N GLN A 130 0.92 -6.14 3.48
CA GLN A 130 0.93 -7.22 4.44
C GLN A 130 2.16 -8.12 4.22
N PHE A 131 2.49 -8.40 2.96
CA PHE A 131 3.71 -9.15 2.62
C PHE A 131 4.98 -8.38 3.01
N TRP A 132 5.04 -7.08 2.69
CA TRP A 132 6.16 -6.21 3.04
C TRP A 132 6.41 -6.19 4.55
N ILE A 133 5.36 -6.03 5.35
CA ILE A 133 5.47 -6.05 6.81
C ILE A 133 5.97 -7.41 7.31
N ALA A 134 5.47 -8.52 6.78
CA ALA A 134 5.93 -9.86 7.16
C ALA A 134 7.42 -10.06 6.83
N LEU A 135 7.87 -9.57 5.66
CA LEU A 135 9.28 -9.58 5.28
C LEU A 135 10.16 -8.79 6.24
N LEU A 136 9.72 -7.59 6.65
CA LEU A 136 10.43 -6.79 7.64
C LEU A 136 10.41 -7.44 9.04
N GLN A 137 9.35 -8.15 9.42
CA GLN A 137 9.31 -8.86 10.70
C GLN A 137 10.31 -10.01 10.77
N GLU A 138 10.52 -10.76 9.69
CA GLU A 138 11.59 -11.76 9.63
C GLU A 138 12.98 -11.15 9.78
N LEU A 139 13.15 -9.89 9.35
CA LEU A 139 14.39 -9.15 9.53
C LEU A 139 14.64 -8.80 11.00
N VAL A 140 13.61 -8.32 11.72
CA VAL A 140 13.70 -7.94 13.14
C VAL A 140 14.01 -9.12 14.06
N LYS A 141 13.69 -10.35 13.64
CA LYS A 141 14.01 -11.56 14.41
C LYS A 141 15.52 -11.84 14.52
N GLN A 142 16.33 -11.23 13.65
CA GLN A 142 17.78 -11.37 13.69
C GLN A 142 18.35 -10.41 14.73
N GLU A 143 19.15 -10.92 15.65
CA GLU A 143 19.64 -10.16 16.81
C GLU A 143 20.51 -8.97 16.38
N GLU A 144 21.33 -9.17 15.34
CA GLU A 144 22.20 -8.14 14.75
C GLU A 144 21.39 -6.96 14.22
N VAL A 145 20.26 -7.25 13.56
CA VAL A 145 19.33 -6.21 13.10
C VAL A 145 18.71 -5.53 14.30
N ARG A 146 18.07 -6.30 15.20
CA ARG A 146 17.33 -5.80 16.36
C ARG A 146 18.19 -4.83 17.19
N ASN A 147 19.45 -5.15 17.43
CA ASN A 147 20.37 -4.32 18.21
C ASN A 147 20.81 -3.03 17.47
N THR A 148 20.71 -3.00 16.14
CA THR A 148 21.04 -1.84 15.30
C THR A 148 19.85 -0.88 15.10
N LEU A 149 18.62 -1.35 15.33
CA LEU A 149 17.41 -0.54 15.16
C LEU A 149 17.36 0.60 16.16
N SER A 150 16.67 1.67 15.76
CA SER A 150 16.37 2.79 16.63
C SER A 150 14.95 2.67 17.15
N TYR A 151 14.75 2.75 18.46
CA TYR A 151 13.46 2.60 19.11
C TYR A 151 12.92 3.94 19.57
N LYS A 152 11.63 4.17 19.32
CA LYS A 152 10.91 5.39 19.69
C LYS A 152 9.65 5.02 20.48
N PRO A 153 9.10 5.94 21.30
CA PRO A 153 7.78 5.73 21.88
C PRO A 153 6.74 5.47 20.79
N ASN A 154 5.82 4.57 21.07
CA ASN A 154 4.69 4.30 20.17
C ASN A 154 3.97 5.60 19.80
N THR A 155 3.72 5.81 18.50
CA THR A 155 3.13 7.06 17.99
C THR A 155 1.71 7.32 18.48
N SER A 156 1.02 6.26 18.94
CA SER A 156 -0.31 6.37 19.55
C SER A 156 -0.27 6.63 21.06
N LEU A 157 0.91 6.78 21.65
CA LEU A 157 1.07 6.98 23.08
C LEU A 157 0.60 8.37 23.53
N TYR A 158 -0.27 8.38 24.53
CA TYR A 158 -0.73 9.58 25.22
C TYR A 158 -0.79 9.33 26.73
N GLU A 159 -0.81 10.42 27.49
CA GLU A 159 -0.83 10.39 28.94
C GLU A 159 -2.24 10.62 29.48
N VAL A 160 -2.66 9.80 30.45
CA VAL A 160 -3.91 10.00 31.20
C VAL A 160 -3.68 9.71 32.68
N GLY A 161 -3.74 10.75 33.51
CA GLY A 161 -3.43 10.65 34.94
C GLY A 161 -2.04 10.04 35.16
N SER A 162 -2.00 8.96 35.95
CA SER A 162 -0.76 8.23 36.27
C SER A 162 -0.40 7.12 35.27
N PHE A 163 -0.97 7.12 34.06
CA PHE A 163 -0.73 6.07 33.06
C PHE A 163 -0.30 6.64 31.70
N TYR A 164 0.55 5.90 31.01
CA TYR A 164 0.71 5.96 29.57
C TYR A 164 -0.29 5.00 28.93
N ARG A 165 -1.04 5.46 27.93
CA ARG A 165 -1.95 4.64 27.13
C ARG A 165 -1.54 4.69 25.68
N TYR A 166 -1.64 3.56 24.99
CA TYR A 166 -1.28 3.46 23.58
C TYR A 166 -2.02 2.28 22.95
N VAL A 167 -2.06 2.27 21.62
CA VAL A 167 -2.60 1.18 20.83
C VAL A 167 -1.48 0.19 20.57
N GLU A 168 -1.61 -1.00 21.16
CA GLU A 168 -0.81 -2.15 20.78
C GLU A 168 -1.54 -2.97 19.71
N TYR A 169 -0.83 -3.90 19.09
CA TYR A 169 -1.44 -4.85 18.19
C TYR A 169 -0.85 -6.24 18.30
N ARG A 170 -1.67 -7.23 17.96
CA ARG A 170 -1.25 -8.63 17.81
C ARG A 170 -1.74 -9.18 16.49
N TYR A 171 -0.99 -10.12 15.92
CA TYR A 171 -1.43 -10.84 14.73
C TYR A 171 -2.24 -12.06 15.14
N GLN A 172 -3.45 -12.18 14.60
CA GLN A 172 -4.20 -13.43 14.58
C GLN A 172 -4.26 -13.92 13.13
N GLY A 173 -3.31 -14.79 12.78
CA GLY A 173 -3.04 -15.13 11.38
C GLY A 173 -2.59 -13.90 10.60
N THR A 174 -3.32 -13.54 9.56
CA THR A 174 -3.04 -12.38 8.69
C THR A 174 -3.63 -11.06 9.19
N LYS A 175 -4.49 -11.09 10.22
CA LYS A 175 -5.21 -9.91 10.69
C LYS A 175 -4.54 -9.29 11.91
N ARG A 176 -4.42 -7.96 11.89
CA ARG A 176 -3.97 -7.14 13.01
C ARG A 176 -5.16 -6.84 13.93
N GLN A 177 -5.11 -7.30 15.17
CA GLN A 177 -6.05 -6.93 16.22
C GLN A 177 -5.42 -5.84 17.07
N HIS A 178 -6.18 -4.79 17.35
CA HIS A 178 -5.74 -3.65 18.12
C HIS A 178 -6.39 -3.64 19.51
N SER A 179 -5.60 -3.35 20.53
CA SER A 179 -6.05 -3.18 21.91
C SER A 179 -5.41 -1.93 22.50
N ILE A 180 -6.08 -1.32 23.48
CA ILE A 180 -5.49 -0.24 24.28
C ILE A 180 -4.70 -0.90 25.41
N ALA A 181 -3.39 -0.66 25.42
CA ALA A 181 -2.53 -0.99 26.53
C ALA A 181 -2.40 0.21 27.48
N ALA A 182 -2.10 -0.08 28.74
CA ALA A 182 -1.87 0.94 29.76
C ALA A 182 -0.70 0.53 30.67
N LEU A 183 0.32 1.39 30.76
CA LEU A 183 1.44 1.23 31.68
C LEU A 183 1.42 2.34 32.71
N ARG A 184 1.61 2.00 34.00
CA ARG A 184 1.70 2.99 35.06
C ARG A 184 3.00 3.80 34.89
N LYS A 185 2.89 5.12 35.03
CA LYS A 185 4.05 6.01 35.02
C LYS A 185 4.95 5.72 36.21
N THR A 186 6.22 5.49 35.92
CA THR A 186 7.32 5.42 36.90
C THR A 186 8.41 6.37 36.45
N ASP A 187 9.35 6.71 37.34
CA ASP A 187 10.48 7.59 36.99
C ASP A 187 11.32 6.96 35.89
N LEU A 188 11.58 5.65 35.98
CA LEU A 188 12.31 4.87 34.97
C LEU A 188 11.62 4.92 33.60
N LEU A 189 10.30 4.65 33.56
CA LEU A 189 9.55 4.67 32.30
C LEU A 189 9.46 6.07 31.70
N THR A 190 9.39 7.10 32.55
CA THR A 190 9.41 8.50 32.13
C THR A 190 10.77 8.90 31.55
N LEU A 191 11.87 8.45 32.15
CA LEU A 191 13.21 8.62 31.61
C LEU A 191 13.35 7.97 30.23
N VAL A 192 12.95 6.69 30.09
CA VAL A 192 12.95 5.98 28.80
C VAL A 192 12.11 6.71 27.76
N TYR A 193 10.89 7.11 28.12
CA TYR A 193 10.00 7.86 27.23
C TYR A 193 10.67 9.15 26.72
N GLN A 194 11.28 9.94 27.60
CA GLN A 194 11.91 11.21 27.24
C GLN A 194 13.16 11.01 26.36
N LYS A 195 14.02 10.05 26.69
CA LYS A 195 15.29 9.81 25.99
C LYS A 195 15.10 9.13 24.63
N SER A 196 14.07 8.31 24.47
CA SER A 196 13.77 7.61 23.21
C SER A 196 13.03 8.46 22.17
N ARG A 197 12.59 9.69 22.47
CA ARG A 197 11.76 10.51 21.54
C ARG A 197 12.39 10.72 20.16
N GLN A 198 13.71 10.83 20.09
CA GLN A 198 14.43 11.01 18.82
C GLN A 198 14.93 9.68 18.21
N GLY A 199 14.70 8.57 18.90
CA GLY A 199 15.24 7.26 18.56
C GLY A 199 16.47 6.94 19.40
N ILE A 200 16.51 5.72 19.95
CA ILE A 200 17.61 5.22 20.78
C ILE A 200 17.81 3.72 20.50
N THR A 201 19.05 3.23 20.53
CA THR A 201 19.33 1.79 20.34
C THR A 201 19.06 1.02 21.64
N ILE A 202 18.93 -0.31 21.55
CA ILE A 202 18.81 -1.17 22.74
C ILE A 202 20.03 -1.00 23.64
N GLU A 203 21.23 -1.01 23.07
CA GLU A 203 22.48 -0.86 23.83
C GLU A 203 22.53 0.47 24.59
N ALA A 204 22.18 1.59 23.94
CA ALA A 204 22.16 2.89 24.59
C ALA A 204 21.07 3.00 25.67
N LEU A 205 19.97 2.25 25.56
CA LEU A 205 18.99 2.13 26.64
C LEU A 205 19.53 1.31 27.81
N ILE A 206 20.25 0.22 27.55
CA ILE A 206 20.87 -0.59 28.62
C ILE A 206 21.90 0.26 29.38
N GLU A 207 22.76 0.99 28.68
CA GLU A 207 23.74 1.91 29.27
C GLU A 207 23.09 3.06 30.06
N LEU A 208 21.90 3.50 29.67
CA LEU A 208 21.14 4.53 30.38
C LEU A 208 20.53 4.01 31.69
N LEU A 209 20.23 2.71 31.75
CA LEU A 209 19.41 2.12 32.81
C LEU A 209 20.22 1.32 33.83
N ALA A 210 21.37 0.77 33.43
CA ALA A 210 22.25 0.01 34.31
C ALA A 210 23.33 0.91 34.92
N ASP A 211 23.41 0.97 36.25
CA ASP A 211 24.45 1.75 36.94
C ASP A 211 25.79 1.01 36.97
N ASP A 212 25.76 -0.33 36.96
CA ASP A 212 26.95 -1.18 36.89
C ASP A 212 26.75 -2.45 36.05
N ALA A 213 27.82 -3.24 35.90
CA ALA A 213 27.82 -4.43 35.04
C ALA A 213 26.85 -5.52 35.48
N SER A 214 26.49 -5.59 36.77
CA SER A 214 25.57 -6.60 37.31
C SER A 214 24.11 -6.32 36.96
N GLU A 215 23.74 -5.07 36.68
CA GLU A 215 22.38 -4.66 36.34
C GLU A 215 22.06 -4.73 34.84
N ARG A 216 23.07 -4.98 33.99
CA ARG A 216 22.91 -4.93 32.53
C ARG A 216 21.93 -5.96 32.01
N ASP A 217 21.88 -7.16 32.59
CA ASP A 217 20.95 -8.21 32.18
C ASP A 217 19.50 -7.84 32.54
N ASP A 218 19.27 -7.30 33.74
CA ASP A 218 17.95 -6.81 34.16
C ASP A 218 17.49 -5.62 33.30
N ALA A 219 18.40 -4.70 32.97
CA ALA A 219 18.12 -3.58 32.07
C ALA A 219 17.76 -4.06 30.66
N LYS A 220 18.49 -5.06 30.13
CA LYS A 220 18.21 -5.68 28.83
C LYS A 220 16.83 -6.32 28.81
N ASP A 221 16.47 -7.07 29.85
CA ASP A 221 15.15 -7.70 29.96
C ASP A 221 14.03 -6.66 30.07
N PHE A 222 14.24 -5.59 30.84
CA PHE A 222 13.29 -4.49 30.92
C PHE A 222 13.08 -3.79 29.57
N VAL A 223 14.15 -3.47 28.85
CA VAL A 223 14.06 -2.87 27.50
C VAL A 223 13.34 -3.79 26.53
N ASN A 224 13.65 -5.08 26.53
CA ASN A 224 12.96 -6.06 25.69
C ASN A 224 11.47 -6.15 26.02
N GLN A 225 11.08 -6.12 27.30
CA GLN A 225 9.67 -6.06 27.70
C GLN A 225 8.97 -4.79 27.18
N LEU A 226 9.62 -3.62 27.22
CA LEU A 226 9.04 -2.39 26.66
C LEU A 226 8.84 -2.48 25.14
N ILE A 227 9.72 -3.18 24.43
CA ILE A 227 9.59 -3.44 22.99
C ILE A 227 8.46 -4.43 22.73
N ASP A 228 8.39 -5.53 23.50
CA ASP A 228 7.37 -6.56 23.34
C ASP A 228 5.96 -6.04 23.68
N PHE A 229 5.86 -5.16 24.67
CA PHE A 229 4.64 -4.41 24.98
C PHE A 229 4.38 -3.27 24.00
N GLN A 230 5.21 -3.06 22.98
CA GLN A 230 5.09 -1.99 21.98
C GLN A 230 4.97 -0.60 22.61
N PHE A 231 5.52 -0.41 23.81
CA PHE A 231 5.72 0.92 24.38
C PHE A 231 6.81 1.64 23.59
N LEU A 232 7.88 0.90 23.25
CA LEU A 232 8.87 1.26 22.27
C LEU A 232 8.60 0.50 20.97
N VAL A 233 8.60 1.21 19.84
CA VAL A 233 8.47 0.64 18.51
C VAL A 233 9.75 0.91 17.72
N SER A 234 10.16 -0.06 16.91
CA SER A 234 11.37 0.09 16.11
C SER A 234 11.16 1.10 14.99
N ASP A 235 12.23 1.71 14.50
CA ASP A 235 12.20 2.53 13.29
C ASP A 235 11.80 1.71 12.07
N LEU A 236 11.91 0.38 12.11
CA LEU A 236 11.36 -0.54 11.11
C LEU A 236 9.83 -0.62 11.13
N ASP A 237 9.21 -0.50 12.32
CA ASP A 237 7.77 -0.49 12.52
C ASP A 237 7.17 0.88 12.15
N GLY A 238 6.27 0.92 11.16
CA GLY A 238 5.37 2.08 11.01
C GLY A 238 5.70 3.08 9.90
N ALA A 239 6.45 2.69 8.90
CA ALA A 239 6.74 3.57 7.77
C ALA A 239 5.69 3.44 6.64
N LEU A 240 4.42 3.63 7.00
CA LEU A 240 3.27 3.56 6.08
C LEU A 240 3.14 4.80 5.17
N THR A 241 3.97 5.84 5.36
CA THR A 241 3.79 7.16 4.71
C THR A 241 5.07 7.75 4.13
N THR A 242 6.18 7.03 4.19
CA THR A 242 7.49 7.47 3.72
C THR A 242 7.61 7.21 2.22
N LYS A 243 7.93 8.27 1.46
CA LYS A 243 8.08 8.19 -0.01
C LYS A 243 9.14 7.19 -0.48
N ASN A 244 10.12 6.84 0.38
CA ASN A 244 11.30 6.07 0.00
C ASN A 244 11.57 4.89 0.96
N GLU A 245 10.60 3.98 1.10
CA GLU A 245 10.76 2.81 1.99
C GLU A 245 12.01 1.99 1.68
N TRP A 246 12.30 1.74 0.41
CA TRP A 246 13.50 0.99 0.03
C TRP A 246 14.80 1.66 0.50
N ASP A 247 14.89 2.98 0.41
CA ASP A 247 16.09 3.71 0.82
C ASP A 247 16.25 3.71 2.34
N ARG A 248 15.13 3.81 3.06
CA ARG A 248 15.08 3.66 4.51
C ARG A 248 15.57 2.28 4.95
N ILE A 249 15.09 1.20 4.32
CA ILE A 249 15.56 -0.16 4.61
C ILE A 249 17.05 -0.29 4.29
N ASN A 250 17.51 0.17 3.12
CA ASN A 250 18.92 0.10 2.77
C ASN A 250 19.82 0.85 3.78
N ALA A 251 19.38 2.02 4.27
CA ALA A 251 20.10 2.77 5.29
C ALA A 251 20.15 2.04 6.64
N ILE A 252 19.11 1.30 7.01
CA ILE A 252 19.12 0.43 8.20
C ILE A 252 20.10 -0.72 8.00
N LEU A 253 19.96 -1.46 6.90
CA LEU A 253 20.78 -2.63 6.59
C LEU A 253 22.28 -2.31 6.51
N ALA A 254 22.63 -1.14 5.97
CA ALA A 254 24.02 -0.69 5.87
C ALA A 254 24.72 -0.46 7.22
N ARG A 255 23.95 -0.35 8.32
CA ARG A 255 24.49 -0.21 9.68
C ARG A 255 24.66 -1.56 10.39
N VAL A 256 24.06 -2.63 9.86
CA VAL A 256 24.09 -3.96 10.49
C VAL A 256 25.41 -4.65 10.14
N PRO A 257 26.21 -5.10 11.12
CA PRO A 257 27.49 -5.74 10.85
C PRO A 257 27.32 -7.09 10.15
N ASN A 258 28.20 -7.41 9.18
CA ASN A 258 28.24 -8.69 8.44
C ASN A 258 26.90 -9.08 7.77
N PHE A 259 26.20 -8.10 7.19
CA PHE A 259 24.83 -8.25 6.69
C PHE A 259 24.72 -8.06 5.15
N GLU A 260 25.81 -8.36 4.43
CA GLU A 260 25.93 -8.08 2.99
C GLU A 260 24.97 -8.92 2.15
N LYS A 261 24.68 -10.15 2.57
CA LYS A 261 23.80 -11.08 1.84
C LYS A 261 22.37 -10.55 1.80
N GLU A 262 21.82 -10.18 2.94
CA GLU A 262 20.47 -9.63 3.09
C GLU A 262 20.38 -8.26 2.40
N THR A 263 21.41 -7.42 2.55
CA THR A 263 21.50 -6.15 1.81
C THR A 263 21.42 -6.38 0.29
N THR A 264 22.19 -7.36 -0.22
CA THR A 264 22.17 -7.73 -1.64
C THR A 264 20.80 -8.28 -2.07
N PHE A 265 20.15 -9.06 -1.20
CA PHE A 265 18.79 -9.56 -1.43
C PHE A 265 17.78 -8.41 -1.59
N PHE A 266 17.73 -7.44 -0.66
CA PHE A 266 16.80 -6.30 -0.75
C PHE A 266 17.10 -5.41 -1.95
N GLN A 267 18.38 -5.18 -2.29
CA GLN A 267 18.77 -4.44 -3.50
C GLN A 267 18.39 -5.17 -4.79
N ARG A 268 18.48 -6.50 -4.83
CA ARG A 268 18.04 -7.30 -5.98
C ARG A 268 16.52 -7.27 -6.10
N LEU A 269 15.81 -7.41 -4.99
CA LEU A 269 14.35 -7.35 -4.95
C LEU A 269 13.83 -5.98 -5.41
N LYS A 270 14.39 -4.87 -4.89
CA LYS A 270 14.07 -3.50 -5.33
C LYS A 270 14.17 -3.36 -6.85
N ARG A 271 15.33 -3.72 -7.42
CA ARG A 271 15.59 -3.62 -8.87
C ARG A 271 14.61 -4.45 -9.69
N GLN A 272 14.24 -5.64 -9.23
CA GLN A 272 13.30 -6.50 -9.95
C GLN A 272 11.87 -5.96 -9.90
N ILE A 273 11.44 -5.40 -8.76
CA ILE A 273 10.14 -4.72 -8.65
C ILE A 273 10.10 -3.49 -9.56
N GLU A 274 11.11 -2.63 -9.52
CA GLU A 274 11.22 -1.44 -10.37
C GLU A 274 11.24 -1.81 -11.86
N SER A 275 11.80 -2.96 -12.23
CA SER A 275 11.82 -3.43 -13.61
C SER A 275 10.44 -3.77 -14.17
N LEU A 276 9.45 -4.03 -13.31
CA LEU A 276 8.06 -4.15 -13.76
C LEU A 276 7.64 -2.82 -14.38
N ASP A 277 7.95 -1.69 -13.77
CA ASP A 277 7.39 -0.39 -14.14
C ASP A 277 8.00 0.25 -15.39
N PHE A 278 8.89 -0.44 -16.11
CA PHE A 278 9.38 -0.02 -17.44
C PHE A 278 8.28 0.04 -18.52
N GLY A 279 7.13 -0.57 -18.25
CA GLY A 279 5.92 -0.44 -19.06
C GLY A 279 4.72 -1.01 -18.33
N LEU A 280 3.53 -0.86 -18.92
CA LEU A 280 2.30 -1.40 -18.33
C LEU A 280 2.24 -2.93 -18.35
N VAL A 281 2.91 -3.55 -19.32
CA VAL A 281 2.91 -5.01 -19.51
C VAL A 281 4.35 -5.53 -19.42
N PRO A 282 4.77 -6.06 -18.27
CA PRO A 282 6.09 -6.62 -18.09
C PRO A 282 6.17 -8.00 -18.74
N LYS A 283 7.40 -8.48 -18.98
CA LYS A 283 7.61 -9.85 -19.45
C LYS A 283 7.20 -10.84 -18.35
N PRO A 284 6.53 -11.97 -18.66
CA PRO A 284 6.16 -12.98 -17.66
C PRO A 284 7.33 -13.49 -16.81
N THR A 285 8.53 -13.52 -17.40
CA THR A 285 9.77 -13.91 -16.72
C THR A 285 10.15 -12.98 -15.56
N ALA A 286 9.73 -11.71 -15.58
CA ALA A 286 9.99 -10.77 -14.49
C ALA A 286 9.29 -11.20 -13.19
N TYR A 287 8.02 -11.61 -13.28
CA TYR A 287 7.27 -12.13 -12.14
C TYR A 287 7.88 -13.41 -11.57
N THR A 288 8.35 -14.30 -12.45
CA THR A 288 9.04 -15.53 -12.03
C THR A 288 10.36 -15.22 -11.34
N ALA A 289 11.15 -14.26 -11.86
CA ALA A 289 12.39 -13.82 -11.23
C ALA A 289 12.16 -13.28 -9.81
N ILE A 290 11.12 -12.44 -9.63
CA ILE A 290 10.75 -11.92 -8.30
C ILE A 290 10.37 -13.06 -7.37
N LYS A 291 9.48 -13.97 -7.80
CA LYS A 291 9.05 -15.11 -6.99
C LYS A 291 10.23 -15.99 -6.58
N ASN A 292 11.20 -16.20 -7.47
CA ASN A 292 12.41 -16.97 -7.18
C ASN A 292 13.31 -16.26 -6.17
N VAL A 293 13.44 -14.93 -6.23
CA VAL A 293 14.16 -14.19 -5.18
C VAL A 293 13.42 -14.34 -3.86
N LEU A 294 12.10 -14.24 -3.85
CA LEU A 294 11.30 -14.36 -2.64
C LEU A 294 11.30 -15.76 -2.01
N THR A 295 11.79 -16.82 -2.67
CA THR A 295 11.99 -18.12 -1.99
C THR A 295 13.14 -18.09 -1.00
N GLU A 296 14.08 -17.14 -1.15
CA GLU A 296 15.11 -16.86 -0.15
C GLU A 296 14.52 -16.18 1.08
N ALA A 297 13.35 -15.54 0.95
CA ALA A 297 12.63 -14.97 2.08
C ALA A 297 11.97 -16.10 2.89
N ARG A 298 12.14 -16.07 4.21
CA ARG A 298 11.50 -17.01 5.15
C ARG A 298 10.02 -16.68 5.39
N VAL A 299 9.32 -16.18 4.36
CA VAL A 299 7.95 -15.66 4.44
C VAL A 299 7.04 -16.37 3.46
N THR A 300 5.91 -16.89 3.95
CA THR A 300 4.86 -17.41 3.09
C THR A 300 3.96 -16.29 2.59
N PHE A 301 3.48 -16.40 1.36
CA PHE A 301 2.59 -15.39 0.76
C PHE A 301 1.55 -16.03 -0.14
N ASP A 302 0.39 -15.37 -0.20
CA ASP A 302 -0.61 -15.64 -1.22
C ASP A 302 -0.22 -14.88 -2.49
N LYS A 303 -0.13 -15.59 -3.62
CA LYS A 303 0.22 -14.99 -4.92
C LYS A 303 -0.74 -13.86 -5.32
N LYS A 304 -1.99 -13.90 -4.84
CA LYS A 304 -3.00 -12.86 -5.07
C LYS A 304 -2.66 -11.54 -4.38
N TYR A 305 -2.00 -11.58 -3.23
CA TYR A 305 -1.69 -10.41 -2.41
C TYR A 305 -0.17 -10.20 -2.34
N LEU A 306 0.51 -10.30 -3.49
CA LEU A 306 1.95 -10.06 -3.55
C LEU A 306 2.30 -8.66 -4.04
N PHE A 307 1.51 -8.11 -4.97
CA PHE A 307 1.76 -6.82 -5.58
C PHE A 307 0.57 -5.88 -5.39
N GLN A 308 0.88 -4.64 -5.07
CA GLN A 308 -0.04 -3.52 -5.22
C GLN A 308 0.43 -2.68 -6.40
N THR A 309 -0.51 -2.27 -7.25
CA THR A 309 -0.21 -1.50 -8.45
C THR A 309 -1.11 -0.28 -8.53
N ASP A 310 -0.51 0.86 -8.85
CA ASP A 310 -1.21 2.10 -9.13
C ASP A 310 -0.91 2.54 -10.57
N LEU A 311 -1.94 3.04 -11.27
CA LEU A 311 -1.82 3.58 -12.61
C LEU A 311 -1.81 5.11 -12.56
N THR A 312 -0.78 5.71 -13.14
CA THR A 312 -0.73 7.14 -13.47
C THR A 312 -1.05 7.30 -14.94
N THR A 313 -2.15 8.00 -15.26
CA THR A 313 -2.52 8.27 -16.64
C THR A 313 -1.86 9.56 -17.14
N ALA A 314 -1.77 9.70 -18.45
CA ALA A 314 -1.27 10.90 -19.11
C ALA A 314 -2.39 11.57 -19.90
N ALA A 315 -2.35 12.90 -19.99
CA ALA A 315 -3.26 13.68 -20.79
C ALA A 315 -2.50 14.78 -21.51
N SER A 316 -2.69 14.89 -22.82
CA SER A 316 -2.10 15.96 -23.64
C SER A 316 -2.79 17.30 -23.38
N VAL A 317 -4.06 17.27 -22.99
CA VAL A 317 -4.80 18.43 -22.46
C VAL A 317 -5.63 17.98 -21.27
N ASN A 318 -5.54 18.67 -20.14
CA ASN A 318 -6.38 18.41 -18.96
C ASN A 318 -6.71 19.73 -18.24
N THR A 319 -7.64 20.47 -18.85
CA THR A 319 -8.03 21.80 -18.37
C THR A 319 -9.51 21.87 -18.05
N LEU A 320 -9.84 22.54 -16.94
CA LEU A 320 -11.21 22.86 -16.58
C LEU A 320 -11.42 24.39 -16.58
N HIS A 321 -12.54 24.83 -17.15
CA HIS A 321 -12.93 26.23 -17.09
C HIS A 321 -13.18 26.66 -15.62
N PRO A 322 -12.72 27.84 -15.17
CA PRO A 322 -12.87 28.32 -13.78
C PRO A 322 -14.32 28.32 -13.23
N LYS A 323 -15.30 28.44 -14.13
CA LYS A 323 -16.73 28.30 -13.82
C LYS A 323 -17.04 27.00 -13.06
N LEU A 324 -16.41 25.87 -13.43
CA LEU A 324 -16.64 24.60 -12.74
C LEU A 324 -16.16 24.64 -11.29
N HIS A 325 -14.96 25.19 -11.04
CA HIS A 325 -14.45 25.37 -9.67
C HIS A 325 -15.38 26.26 -8.82
N ARG A 326 -15.93 27.32 -9.42
CA ARG A 326 -16.90 28.20 -8.74
C ARG A 326 -18.18 27.44 -8.38
N GLN A 327 -18.75 26.69 -9.31
CA GLN A 327 -19.95 25.88 -9.08
C GLN A 327 -19.72 24.81 -8.00
N THR A 328 -18.55 24.16 -7.99
CA THR A 328 -18.18 23.22 -6.92
C THR A 328 -18.10 23.92 -5.56
N LEU A 329 -17.53 25.12 -5.49
CA LEU A 329 -17.43 25.88 -4.24
C LEU A 329 -18.80 26.34 -3.74
N GLU A 330 -19.68 26.78 -4.64
CA GLU A 330 -21.08 27.12 -4.32
C GLU A 330 -21.82 25.91 -3.74
N ALA A 331 -21.68 24.74 -4.36
CA ALA A 331 -22.27 23.49 -3.86
C ALA A 331 -21.72 23.10 -2.49
N LEU A 332 -20.39 23.18 -2.27
CA LEU A 332 -19.78 22.91 -0.97
C LEU A 332 -20.25 23.88 0.11
N THR A 333 -20.41 25.16 -0.24
CA THR A 333 -20.92 26.20 0.68
C THR A 333 -22.36 25.90 1.08
N PHE A 334 -23.21 25.52 0.11
CA PHE A 334 -24.58 25.08 0.37
C PHE A 334 -24.61 23.86 1.28
N LEU A 335 -23.84 22.81 0.96
CA LEU A 335 -23.76 21.58 1.75
C LEU A 335 -23.30 21.85 3.19
N ASN A 336 -22.33 22.74 3.36
CA ASN A 336 -21.88 23.17 4.69
C ASN A 336 -22.97 23.95 5.45
N GLY A 337 -23.73 24.80 4.75
CA GLY A 337 -24.81 25.59 5.34
C GLY A 337 -26.02 24.76 5.81
N ILE A 338 -26.27 23.59 5.21
CA ILE A 338 -27.36 22.69 5.61
C ILE A 338 -26.93 21.63 6.65
N GLN A 339 -25.65 21.57 7.02
CA GLN A 339 -25.24 20.75 8.16
C GLN A 339 -25.94 21.31 9.40
N LYS A 340 -26.85 20.52 9.99
CA LYS A 340 -27.43 20.84 11.29
C LYS A 340 -26.27 21.04 12.26
N ASN A 341 -26.27 22.14 13.01
CA ASN A 341 -25.44 22.24 14.21
C ASN A 341 -25.82 21.07 15.11
N THR A 342 -25.07 19.98 15.05
CA THR A 342 -25.00 19.02 16.15
C THR A 342 -24.44 19.81 17.31
N LYS A 343 -25.35 20.39 18.11
CA LYS A 343 -25.06 20.92 19.42
C LYS A 343 -24.27 19.85 20.16
N ASP A 344 -23.20 20.29 20.80
CA ASP A 344 -22.33 19.52 21.67
C ASP A 344 -23.14 18.51 22.50
N ILE A 345 -22.92 17.23 22.25
CA ILE A 345 -23.24 16.20 23.25
C ILE A 345 -22.00 16.18 24.14
N HIS A 346 -22.16 16.77 25.31
CA HIS A 346 -21.20 16.89 26.40
C HIS A 346 -20.50 15.58 26.75
#